data_AF-A0A5J4JL03-F1
#
_entry.id   AF-A0A5J4JL03-F1
#
_cell.length_a   1.000
_cell.length_b   1.000
_cell.length_c   1.000
_cell.angle_alpha   90.00
_cell.angle_beta   90.00
_cell.angle_gamma   90.00
#
_symmetry.space_group_name_H-M   'P 1'
#
loop_
_entity.id
_entity.type
_entity.pdbx_description
1 polymer ?
#
loop_
_entity_poly.entity_id
_entity_poly.type
_entity_poly.pdbx_seq_one_letter_code
_entity_poly.pdbx_strand_id
1 'polypeptide(L)'
;MSDDLLKDELQKLQFEYRKILERTLDNLYKNDSSAVIDEIYVFWNRNKKLLVECIMKYLYEPYKAYVFTGASILDIDDYEHYPFVSLGEYHFWDDPIYIYMNISGKFEKTFFGEKMRQQIISTIKDNIKILDEAGEIIYILPLRLISSIDIDLVHSAAQQAFLSLFEENLDFDTYKRNFKTIGDIKNGLSPNIENSIVFWEDDDISLDFETRFRNYKRSTFLPLSTKATDAEVFWVCLYSYFAQAIDIILMCTEYKFIPYIRFEVAFKYILGLSSNFGDSKELKDMIFKCTIANILHHTFNKEDFRNMDFRKYYQEIQNYNFENRLFSDLQEENISISNPSLDKVVLIIKKKLEAAFAKPTEIND
;
A
#
# COMPACT_ATOMS: atom_id res chain seq x y z
N MET A 1 -30.27 5.66 3.80
CA MET A 1 -29.99 5.35 2.37
C MET A 1 -29.72 3.86 2.34
N SER A 2 -30.42 3.06 1.52
CA SER A 2 -30.12 1.63 1.48
C SER A 2 -28.72 1.43 0.88
N ASP A 3 -27.96 0.48 1.42
CA ASP A 3 -26.59 0.15 0.96
C ASP A 3 -26.54 -0.06 -0.56
N ASP A 4 -27.62 -0.59 -1.13
CA ASP A 4 -27.78 -0.79 -2.58
C ASP A 4 -27.60 0.51 -3.39
N LEU A 5 -28.13 1.66 -2.93
CA LEU A 5 -27.99 2.91 -3.69
C LEU A 5 -26.54 3.40 -3.74
N LEU A 6 -25.81 3.29 -2.63
CA LEU A 6 -24.40 3.71 -2.58
C LEU A 6 -23.52 2.78 -3.42
N LYS A 7 -23.81 1.49 -3.43
CA LYS A 7 -23.14 0.51 -4.29
C LYS A 7 -23.41 0.80 -5.77
N ASP A 8 -24.65 1.07 -6.14
CA ASP A 8 -25.02 1.42 -7.52
C ASP A 8 -24.31 2.70 -8.00
N GLU A 9 -24.25 3.73 -7.16
CA GLU A 9 -23.53 4.97 -7.50
C GLU A 9 -22.01 4.76 -7.60
N LEU A 10 -21.43 3.93 -6.71
CA LEU A 10 -20.02 3.57 -6.81
C LEU A 10 -19.74 2.78 -8.10
N GLN A 11 -20.60 1.84 -8.48
CA GLN A 11 -20.46 1.08 -9.73
C GLN A 11 -20.54 1.98 -10.97
N LYS A 12 -21.50 2.92 -11.02
CA LYS A 12 -21.58 3.92 -12.08
C LYS A 12 -20.29 4.74 -12.18
N LEU A 13 -19.76 5.17 -11.03
CA LEU A 13 -18.51 5.91 -10.96
C LEU A 13 -17.32 5.10 -11.51
N GLN A 14 -17.22 3.80 -11.18
CA GLN A 14 -16.18 2.92 -11.73
C GLN A 14 -16.30 2.78 -13.25
N PHE A 15 -17.52 2.65 -13.79
CA PHE A 15 -17.75 2.56 -15.22
C PHE A 15 -17.39 3.85 -15.97
N GLU A 16 -17.71 5.02 -15.39
CA GLU A 16 -17.28 6.30 -15.93
C GLU A 16 -15.75 6.45 -15.89
N TYR A 17 -15.13 6.02 -14.79
CA TYR A 17 -13.68 6.07 -14.65
C TYR A 17 -12.97 5.22 -15.71
N ARG A 18 -13.47 4.01 -15.97
CA ARG A 18 -12.97 3.13 -17.04
C ARG A 18 -12.88 3.84 -18.39
N LYS A 19 -13.95 4.54 -18.78
CA LYS A 19 -14.00 5.29 -20.05
C LYS A 19 -12.96 6.40 -20.12
N ILE A 20 -12.68 7.04 -19.00
CA ILE A 20 -11.63 8.07 -18.91
C ILE A 20 -10.26 7.42 -19.09
N LEU A 21 -9.99 6.32 -18.39
CA LEU A 21 -8.73 5.60 -18.50
C LEU A 21 -8.45 5.13 -19.94
N GLU A 22 -9.44 4.56 -20.63
CA GLU A 22 -9.31 4.12 -22.03
C GLU A 22 -9.00 5.29 -22.96
N ARG A 23 -9.75 6.39 -22.82
CA ARG A 23 -9.51 7.62 -23.58
C ARG A 23 -8.13 8.20 -23.31
N THR A 24 -7.70 8.22 -22.04
CA THR A 24 -6.39 8.70 -21.64
C THR A 24 -5.30 7.86 -22.30
N LEU A 25 -5.43 6.52 -22.26
CA LEU A 25 -4.47 5.63 -22.88
C LEU A 25 -4.38 5.84 -24.40
N ASP A 26 -5.51 5.96 -25.10
CA ASP A 26 -5.57 6.18 -26.55
C ASP A 26 -4.93 7.52 -26.97
N ASN A 27 -5.07 8.54 -26.13
CA ASN A 27 -4.60 9.90 -26.41
C ASN A 27 -3.15 10.10 -26.00
N LEU A 28 -2.63 9.37 -25.01
CA LEU A 28 -1.23 9.41 -24.60
C LEU A 28 -0.26 9.02 -25.73
N TYR A 29 -0.72 8.20 -26.68
CA TYR A 29 0.04 7.85 -27.88
C TYR A 29 -0.06 8.88 -29.02
N LYS A 30 -0.97 9.87 -28.92
CA LYS A 30 -1.35 10.76 -30.04
C LYS A 30 -1.07 12.24 -29.79
N ASN A 31 -1.11 12.73 -28.54
CA ASN A 31 -1.06 14.16 -28.19
C ASN A 31 -0.09 14.46 -27.04
N ASP A 32 0.06 15.75 -26.69
CA ASP A 32 0.82 16.22 -25.53
C ASP A 32 0.32 15.56 -24.24
N SER A 33 1.18 14.74 -23.63
CA SER A 33 0.86 13.83 -22.51
C SER A 33 0.28 14.53 -21.28
N SER A 34 0.54 15.83 -21.10
CA SER A 34 0.11 16.61 -19.94
C SER A 34 -1.42 16.81 -19.88
N ALA A 35 -2.02 17.28 -20.97
CA ALA A 35 -3.45 17.60 -21.04
C ALA A 35 -4.36 16.37 -20.92
N VAL A 36 -3.88 15.21 -21.36
CA VAL A 36 -4.61 13.94 -21.36
C VAL A 36 -4.72 13.34 -19.96
N ILE A 37 -3.72 13.61 -19.13
CA ILE A 37 -3.63 13.12 -17.75
C ILE A 37 -4.46 14.02 -16.81
N ASP A 38 -4.61 15.32 -17.13
CA ASP A 38 -5.49 16.23 -16.38
C ASP A 38 -6.96 15.78 -16.34
N GLU A 39 -7.43 15.00 -17.33
CA GLU A 39 -8.81 14.46 -17.34
C GLU A 39 -9.09 13.56 -16.12
N ILE A 40 -8.13 12.72 -15.72
CA ILE A 40 -8.23 11.86 -14.53
C ILE A 40 -8.36 12.71 -13.27
N TYR A 41 -7.50 13.72 -13.13
CA TYR A 41 -7.51 14.62 -11.98
C TYR A 41 -8.84 15.39 -11.87
N VAL A 42 -9.34 15.92 -12.99
CA VAL A 42 -10.61 16.66 -13.03
C VAL A 42 -11.79 15.75 -12.66
N PHE A 43 -11.82 14.51 -13.16
CA PHE A 43 -12.87 13.55 -12.84
C PHE A 43 -12.95 13.28 -11.35
N TRP A 44 -11.83 12.96 -10.72
CA TRP A 44 -11.82 12.63 -9.29
C TRP A 44 -12.12 13.82 -8.41
N ASN A 45 -11.65 15.04 -8.76
CA ASN A 45 -12.01 16.24 -8.01
C ASN A 45 -13.52 16.55 -8.08
N ARG A 46 -14.16 16.34 -9.24
CA ARG A 46 -15.61 16.51 -9.38
C ARG A 46 -16.39 15.52 -8.51
N ASN A 47 -15.86 14.31 -8.35
CA ASN A 47 -16.49 13.23 -7.60
C ASN A 47 -16.03 13.13 -6.14
N LYS A 48 -15.04 13.92 -5.70
CA LYS A 48 -14.46 13.89 -4.34
C LYS A 48 -15.54 13.99 -3.26
N LYS A 49 -16.54 14.85 -3.47
CA LYS A 49 -17.64 15.03 -2.52
C LYS A 49 -18.48 13.76 -2.35
N LEU A 50 -18.86 13.11 -3.45
CA LEU A 50 -19.58 11.84 -3.42
C LEU A 50 -18.78 10.77 -2.68
N LEU A 51 -17.48 10.66 -2.99
CA LEU A 51 -16.60 9.69 -2.34
C LEU A 51 -16.51 9.93 -0.83
N VAL A 52 -16.10 11.13 -0.42
CA VAL A 52 -15.80 11.45 0.99
C VAL A 52 -17.07 11.59 1.83
N GLU A 53 -18.06 12.35 1.36
CA GLU A 53 -19.24 12.67 2.17
C GLU A 53 -20.30 11.56 2.15
N CYS A 54 -20.25 10.63 1.18
CA CYS A 54 -21.23 9.55 1.07
C CYS A 54 -20.60 8.16 1.20
N ILE A 55 -19.69 7.79 0.30
CA ILE A 55 -19.21 6.41 0.20
C ILE A 55 -18.35 6.04 1.42
N MET A 56 -17.30 6.81 1.71
CA MET A 56 -16.37 6.52 2.82
C MET A 56 -17.04 6.60 4.19
N LYS A 57 -18.14 7.35 4.31
CA LYS A 57 -18.82 7.58 5.59
C LYS A 57 -19.94 6.59 5.88
N TYR A 58 -20.58 6.03 4.85
CA TYR A 58 -21.84 5.29 5.01
C TYR A 58 -21.88 3.92 4.32
N LEU A 59 -20.92 3.57 3.45
CA LEU A 59 -20.98 2.30 2.71
C LEU A 59 -20.63 1.08 3.58
N TYR A 60 -19.72 1.24 4.54
CA TYR A 60 -19.19 0.13 5.33
C TYR A 60 -19.05 0.51 6.80
N GLU A 61 -19.10 -0.51 7.66
CA GLU A 61 -18.78 -0.33 9.07
C GLU A 61 -17.26 -0.15 9.26
N PRO A 62 -16.82 0.60 10.30
CA PRO A 62 -15.41 0.74 10.64
C PRO A 62 -14.62 -0.56 10.59
N TYR A 63 -13.47 -0.57 9.91
CA TYR A 63 -12.55 -1.71 9.83
C TYR A 63 -13.15 -3.00 9.25
N LYS A 64 -14.16 -2.88 8.38
CA LYS A 64 -14.63 -3.94 7.47
C LYS A 64 -14.07 -3.85 6.06
N ALA A 65 -13.48 -2.71 5.72
CA ALA A 65 -12.92 -2.44 4.42
C ALA A 65 -11.39 -2.51 4.45
N TYR A 66 -10.82 -3.26 3.50
CA TYR A 66 -9.38 -3.33 3.28
C TYR A 66 -9.00 -2.46 2.09
N VAL A 67 -7.88 -1.75 2.23
CA VAL A 67 -7.30 -0.93 1.17
C VAL A 67 -5.96 -1.48 0.76
N PHE A 68 -5.84 -1.92 -0.50
CA PHE A 68 -4.57 -2.26 -1.10
C PHE A 68 -3.82 -0.96 -1.42
N THR A 69 -2.73 -0.70 -0.69
CA THR A 69 -1.96 0.54 -0.77
C THR A 69 -0.46 0.27 -0.60
N GLY A 70 0.37 1.27 -0.90
CA GLY A 70 1.83 1.14 -0.83
C GLY A 70 2.46 0.38 -2.00
N ALA A 71 1.69 0.10 -3.06
CA ALA A 71 2.15 -0.55 -4.28
C ALA A 71 1.88 0.32 -5.52
N SER A 72 2.54 0.01 -6.63
CA SER A 72 2.43 0.77 -7.89
C SER A 72 1.41 0.20 -8.88
N ILE A 73 1.13 -1.09 -8.77
CA ILE A 73 0.10 -1.85 -9.47
C ILE A 73 -0.46 -2.91 -8.52
N LEU A 74 -1.71 -3.32 -8.73
CA LEU A 74 -2.29 -4.46 -8.04
C LEU A 74 -1.73 -5.76 -8.60
N ASP A 75 -1.54 -5.84 -9.92
CA ASP A 75 -1.00 -6.99 -10.65
C ASP A 75 -1.93 -8.21 -10.66
N ILE A 76 -3.01 -8.07 -11.43
CA ILE A 76 -3.96 -9.18 -11.66
C ILE A 76 -3.33 -10.34 -12.43
N ASP A 77 -2.36 -10.05 -13.31
CA ASP A 77 -1.62 -11.09 -14.07
C ASP A 77 -0.89 -12.06 -13.14
N ASP A 78 -0.36 -11.57 -12.02
CA ASP A 78 0.26 -12.41 -10.99
C ASP A 78 -0.71 -12.80 -9.85
N TYR A 79 -2.01 -12.84 -10.13
CA TYR A 79 -3.05 -13.33 -9.23
C TYR A 79 -3.12 -12.66 -7.85
N GLU A 80 -2.62 -11.43 -7.70
CA GLU A 80 -2.51 -10.75 -6.40
C GLU A 80 -3.85 -10.35 -5.76
N HIS A 81 -4.87 -10.25 -6.60
CA HIS A 81 -6.24 -10.00 -6.19
C HIS A 81 -6.84 -11.14 -5.36
N TYR A 82 -6.34 -12.38 -5.47
CA TYR A 82 -6.83 -13.52 -4.69
C TYR A 82 -6.57 -13.38 -3.18
N PRO A 83 -5.31 -13.31 -2.72
CA PRO A 83 -5.04 -13.12 -1.30
C PRO A 83 -5.53 -11.78 -0.75
N PHE A 84 -5.75 -10.79 -1.63
CA PHE A 84 -6.30 -9.51 -1.23
C PHE A 84 -7.76 -9.61 -0.77
N VAL A 85 -8.61 -10.26 -1.57
CA VAL A 85 -10.06 -10.35 -1.25
C VAL A 85 -10.42 -11.45 -0.25
N SER A 86 -9.42 -12.16 0.28
CA SER A 86 -9.63 -13.15 1.33
C SER A 86 -10.04 -12.52 2.67
N LEU A 87 -9.69 -11.24 2.89
CA LEU A 87 -9.91 -10.52 4.14
C LEU A 87 -10.75 -9.27 3.88
N GLY A 88 -11.77 -9.05 4.70
CA GLY A 88 -12.68 -7.93 4.56
C GLY A 88 -13.96 -8.24 3.81
N GLU A 89 -14.89 -7.31 3.92
CA GLU A 89 -16.17 -7.30 3.20
C GLU A 89 -16.13 -6.35 2.01
N TYR A 90 -15.25 -5.34 2.06
CA TYR A 90 -15.07 -4.32 1.03
C TYR A 90 -13.60 -4.17 0.69
N HIS A 91 -13.29 -4.01 -0.61
CA HIS A 91 -11.93 -4.03 -1.12
C HIS A 91 -11.70 -2.81 -2.00
N PHE A 92 -10.73 -1.98 -1.62
CA PHE A 92 -10.37 -0.77 -2.35
C PHE A 92 -8.93 -0.84 -2.85
N TRP A 93 -8.72 -0.53 -4.12
CA TRP A 93 -7.40 -0.26 -4.68
C TRP A 93 -7.12 1.24 -4.60
N ASP A 94 -6.08 1.62 -3.84
CA ASP A 94 -5.62 3.02 -3.70
C ASP A 94 -4.86 3.45 -4.95
N ASP A 95 -5.57 4.11 -5.87
CA ASP A 95 -5.05 4.48 -7.18
C ASP A 95 -3.88 5.48 -7.09
N PRO A 96 -2.65 5.07 -7.43
CA PRO A 96 -1.48 5.91 -7.24
C PRO A 96 -1.25 6.90 -8.41
N ILE A 97 -2.06 6.88 -9.47
CA ILE A 97 -1.87 7.71 -10.67
C ILE A 97 -1.67 9.18 -10.29
N TYR A 98 -2.52 9.74 -9.42
CA TYR A 98 -2.42 11.14 -9.02
C TYR A 98 -1.05 11.53 -8.43
N ILE A 99 -0.47 10.65 -7.61
CA ILE A 99 0.86 10.88 -7.02
C ILE A 99 1.91 10.91 -8.12
N TYR A 100 1.85 9.95 -9.05
CA TYR A 100 2.79 9.87 -10.15
C TYR A 100 2.69 11.07 -11.08
N MET A 101 1.49 11.61 -11.30
CA MET A 101 1.28 12.85 -12.07
C MET A 101 1.99 14.04 -11.42
N ASN A 102 1.74 14.25 -10.13
CA ASN A 102 2.33 15.35 -9.37
C ASN A 102 3.85 15.30 -9.34
N ILE A 103 4.43 14.09 -9.27
CA ILE A 103 5.86 13.88 -9.35
C ILE A 103 6.35 14.12 -10.79
N SER A 104 5.74 13.48 -11.78
CA SER A 104 6.15 13.56 -13.19
C SER A 104 6.16 15.00 -13.71
N GLY A 105 5.15 15.81 -13.35
CA GLY A 105 5.08 17.22 -13.75
C GLY A 105 6.27 18.05 -13.27
N LYS A 106 6.87 17.71 -12.12
CA LYS A 106 8.06 18.40 -11.58
C LYS A 106 9.37 18.00 -12.27
N PHE A 107 9.40 16.82 -12.92
CA PHE A 107 10.60 16.19 -13.48
C PHE A 107 10.49 15.92 -14.98
N GLU A 108 9.60 16.64 -15.67
CA GLU A 108 9.11 16.33 -17.00
C GLU A 108 10.20 16.07 -18.06
N LYS A 109 11.31 16.81 -17.99
CA LYS A 109 12.43 16.78 -18.95
C LYS A 109 13.61 15.92 -18.50
N THR A 110 13.41 15.07 -17.51
CA THR A 110 14.46 14.21 -16.96
C THR A 110 14.18 12.74 -17.27
N PHE A 111 15.23 11.92 -17.27
CA PHE A 111 15.09 10.46 -17.37
C PHE A 111 14.16 9.88 -16.28
N PHE A 112 14.20 10.44 -15.08
CA PHE A 112 13.26 10.08 -14.01
C PHE A 112 11.81 10.38 -14.41
N GLY A 113 11.54 11.54 -15.00
CA GLY A 113 10.21 11.88 -15.53
C GLY A 113 9.71 10.92 -16.61
N GLU A 114 10.59 10.45 -17.51
CA GLU A 114 10.25 9.42 -18.50
C GLU A 114 9.86 8.09 -17.83
N LYS A 115 10.61 7.66 -16.80
CA LYS A 115 10.27 6.47 -16.01
C LYS A 115 8.93 6.62 -15.28
N MET A 116 8.65 7.79 -14.71
CA MET A 116 7.36 8.06 -14.09
C MET A 116 6.21 8.01 -15.09
N ARG A 117 6.38 8.52 -16.32
CA ARG A 117 5.37 8.38 -17.38
C ARG A 117 5.11 6.93 -17.76
N GLN A 118 6.16 6.11 -17.87
CA GLN A 118 6.01 4.67 -18.11
C GLN A 118 5.21 4.00 -16.98
N GLN A 119 5.50 4.38 -15.73
CA GLN A 119 4.74 3.89 -14.57
C GLN A 119 3.27 4.30 -14.63
N ILE A 120 2.94 5.55 -14.98
CA ILE A 120 1.55 6.02 -15.14
C ILE A 120 0.82 5.17 -16.18
N ILE A 121 1.44 4.91 -17.34
CA ILE A 121 0.85 4.09 -18.40
C ILE A 121 0.61 2.65 -17.89
N SER A 122 1.56 2.08 -17.16
CA SER A 122 1.43 0.74 -16.57
C SER A 122 0.26 0.69 -15.59
N THR A 123 0.15 1.67 -14.70
CA THR A 123 -0.93 1.75 -13.71
C THR A 123 -2.28 1.98 -14.37
N ILE A 124 -2.39 2.78 -15.43
CA ILE A 124 -3.64 2.93 -16.20
C ILE A 124 -4.10 1.59 -16.77
N LYS A 125 -3.18 0.81 -17.36
CA LYS A 125 -3.49 -0.52 -17.92
C LYS A 125 -3.95 -1.50 -16.84
N ASP A 126 -3.25 -1.51 -15.70
CA ASP A 126 -3.61 -2.33 -14.55
C ASP A 126 -4.99 -1.94 -14.00
N ASN A 127 -5.28 -0.64 -13.85
CA ASN A 127 -6.60 -0.15 -13.42
C ASN A 127 -7.73 -0.56 -14.38
N ILE A 128 -7.52 -0.49 -15.70
CA ILE A 128 -8.50 -0.98 -16.69
C ILE A 128 -8.74 -2.48 -16.48
N LYS A 129 -7.67 -3.26 -16.27
CA LYS A 129 -7.77 -4.70 -16.05
C LYS A 129 -8.51 -5.04 -14.75
N ILE A 130 -8.27 -4.29 -13.67
CA ILE A 130 -9.03 -4.40 -12.41
C ILE A 130 -10.52 -4.18 -12.66
N LEU A 131 -10.87 -3.15 -13.42
CA LEU A 131 -12.27 -2.85 -13.74
C LEU A 131 -12.93 -3.95 -14.59
N ASP A 132 -12.17 -4.58 -15.50
CA ASP A 132 -12.66 -5.64 -16.38
C ASP A 132 -12.83 -7.00 -15.67
N GLU A 133 -11.84 -7.40 -14.85
CA GLU A 133 -11.76 -8.76 -14.29
C GLU A 133 -12.23 -8.84 -12.83
N ALA A 134 -11.98 -7.78 -12.04
CA ALA A 134 -12.28 -7.73 -10.61
C ALA A 134 -13.33 -6.68 -10.24
N GLY A 135 -13.94 -6.00 -11.23
CA GLY A 135 -14.98 -5.00 -11.02
C GLY A 135 -16.14 -5.53 -10.17
N GLU A 136 -16.77 -4.64 -9.41
CA GLU A 136 -17.81 -4.93 -8.40
C GLU A 136 -17.33 -5.65 -7.14
N ILE A 137 -16.14 -6.27 -7.17
CA ILE A 137 -15.48 -6.87 -5.99
C ILE A 137 -14.40 -5.93 -5.47
N ILE A 138 -13.53 -5.44 -6.35
CA ILE A 138 -12.48 -4.47 -6.06
C ILE A 138 -12.85 -3.12 -6.69
N TYR A 139 -12.90 -2.07 -5.87
CA TYR A 139 -13.21 -0.72 -6.31
C TYR A 139 -11.95 0.14 -6.33
N ILE A 140 -11.74 0.88 -7.42
CA ILE A 140 -10.60 1.79 -7.56
C ILE A 140 -10.98 3.15 -7.01
N LEU A 141 -10.19 3.66 -6.07
CA LEU A 141 -10.36 4.99 -5.48
C LEU A 141 -8.98 5.65 -5.30
N PRO A 142 -8.80 6.92 -5.68
CA PRO A 142 -7.56 7.64 -5.43
C PRO A 142 -7.58 8.19 -4.00
N LEU A 143 -7.42 7.32 -2.99
CA LEU A 143 -7.67 7.66 -1.59
C LEU A 143 -6.78 8.80 -1.11
N ARG A 144 -5.54 8.87 -1.57
CA ARG A 144 -4.59 9.95 -1.25
C ARG A 144 -4.89 11.29 -1.95
N LEU A 145 -5.69 11.30 -3.02
CA LEU A 145 -6.20 12.53 -3.62
C LEU A 145 -7.41 13.06 -2.84
N ILE A 146 -8.25 12.15 -2.36
CA ILE A 146 -9.49 12.51 -1.67
C ILE A 146 -9.30 12.74 -0.18
N SER A 147 -8.21 12.24 0.42
CA SER A 147 -7.92 12.43 1.84
C SER A 147 -7.90 13.91 2.22
N SER A 148 -8.26 14.19 3.48
CA SER A 148 -8.17 15.54 4.06
C SER A 148 -6.88 15.74 4.87
N ILE A 149 -5.96 14.77 4.77
CA ILE A 149 -4.68 14.77 5.48
C ILE A 149 -3.88 16.00 5.07
N ASP A 150 -3.42 16.72 6.09
CA ASP A 150 -2.50 17.82 5.91
C ASP A 150 -1.13 17.30 5.47
N ILE A 151 -0.71 17.70 4.28
CA ILE A 151 0.58 17.29 3.72
C ILE A 151 1.74 17.79 4.59
N ASP A 152 1.60 18.95 5.24
CA ASP A 152 2.62 19.50 6.14
C ASP A 152 2.75 18.66 7.42
N LEU A 153 1.66 18.03 7.87
CA LEU A 153 1.69 17.07 8.97
C LEU A 153 2.49 15.81 8.56
N VAL A 154 2.24 15.26 7.37
CA VAL A 154 3.01 14.12 6.86
C VAL A 154 4.49 14.47 6.73
N HIS A 155 4.79 15.63 6.13
CA HIS A 155 6.15 16.14 5.96
C HIS A 155 6.88 16.27 7.30
N SER A 156 6.26 16.93 8.30
CA SER A 156 6.87 17.14 9.61
C SER A 156 7.07 15.84 10.38
N ALA A 157 6.08 14.95 10.40
CA ALA A 157 6.17 13.66 11.07
C ALA A 157 7.23 12.74 10.42
N ALA A 158 7.31 12.71 9.09
CA ALA A 158 8.32 11.92 8.38
C ALA A 158 9.73 12.46 8.61
N GLN A 159 9.89 13.79 8.63
CA GLN A 159 11.16 14.41 8.93
C GLN A 159 11.61 14.12 10.37
N GLN A 160 10.68 14.16 11.33
CA GLN A 160 10.96 13.81 12.72
C GLN A 160 11.34 12.34 12.88
N ALA A 161 10.59 11.43 12.22
CA ALA A 161 10.92 10.01 12.22
C ALA A 161 12.31 9.73 11.64
N PHE A 162 12.66 10.40 10.53
CA PHE A 162 14.01 10.30 9.96
C PHE A 162 15.10 10.78 10.92
N LEU A 163 14.93 11.97 11.51
CA LEU A 163 15.93 12.54 12.43
C LEU A 163 16.06 11.73 13.73
N SER A 164 15.01 11.01 14.14
CA SER A 164 15.03 10.13 15.32
C SER A 164 15.95 8.91 15.17
N LEU A 165 16.45 8.63 13.95
CA LEU A 165 17.41 7.54 13.72
C LEU A 165 18.82 7.85 14.27
N PHE A 166 19.10 9.11 14.58
CA PHE A 166 20.44 9.57 15.00
C PHE A 166 20.54 9.66 16.52
N GLU A 167 21.74 9.47 17.05
CA GLU A 167 22.00 9.53 18.50
C GLU A 167 21.84 10.96 19.04
N GLU A 168 22.32 11.94 18.27
CA GLU A 168 22.18 13.35 18.61
C GLU A 168 20.81 13.88 18.17
N ASN A 169 20.23 14.78 18.97
CA ASN A 169 19.08 15.56 18.55
C ASN A 169 19.53 16.54 17.45
N LEU A 170 19.16 16.25 16.21
CA LEU A 170 19.56 17.01 15.03
C LEU A 170 18.36 17.74 14.43
N ASP A 171 18.60 18.93 13.89
CA ASP A 171 17.75 19.50 12.85
C ASP A 171 18.28 19.13 11.45
N PHE A 172 17.47 19.37 10.43
CA PHE A 172 17.82 18.96 9.06
C PHE A 172 19.02 19.72 8.48
N ASP A 173 19.21 20.98 8.88
CA ASP A 173 20.36 21.78 8.42
C ASP A 173 21.66 21.25 9.03
N THR A 174 21.63 20.85 10.29
CA THR A 174 22.74 20.21 10.98
C THR A 174 23.03 18.85 10.39
N TYR A 175 22.01 18.05 10.07
CA TYR A 175 22.17 16.79 9.32
C TYR A 175 22.93 17.02 8.01
N LYS A 176 22.46 17.95 7.16
CA LYS A 176 23.10 18.25 5.87
C LYS A 176 24.53 18.74 6.00
N ARG A 177 24.86 19.45 7.07
CA ARG A 177 26.21 19.97 7.30
C ARG A 177 27.16 18.88 7.80
N ASN A 178 26.70 18.05 8.73
CA ASN A 178 27.53 17.10 9.45
C ASN A 178 27.76 15.80 8.67
N PHE A 179 26.81 15.40 7.83
CA PHE A 179 26.88 14.13 7.10
C PHE A 179 27.06 14.37 5.60
N LYS A 180 28.04 13.70 4.98
CA LYS A 180 28.28 13.74 3.53
C LYS A 180 28.38 12.36 2.91
N THR A 181 29.00 11.43 3.61
CA THR A 181 29.20 10.04 3.18
C THR A 181 28.31 9.08 3.97
N ILE A 182 28.05 7.90 3.41
CA ILE A 182 27.32 6.85 4.14
C ILE A 182 28.05 6.40 5.42
N GLY A 183 29.38 6.49 5.45
CA GLY A 183 30.19 6.22 6.63
C GLY A 183 29.95 7.23 7.75
N ASP A 184 29.87 8.53 7.40
CA ASP A 184 29.51 9.58 8.39
C ASP A 184 28.12 9.29 8.99
N ILE A 185 27.15 8.95 8.12
CA ILE A 185 25.78 8.64 8.54
C ILE A 185 25.78 7.48 9.51
N LYS A 186 26.42 6.35 9.14
CA LYS A 186 26.52 5.16 9.98
C LYS A 186 27.07 5.48 11.38
N ASN A 187 28.08 6.34 11.46
CA ASN A 187 28.68 6.74 12.73
C ASN A 187 27.78 7.67 13.57
N GLY A 188 26.80 8.34 12.97
CA GLY A 188 25.84 9.20 13.67
C GLY A 188 24.52 8.53 14.02
N LEU A 189 24.24 7.32 13.49
CA LEU A 189 23.04 6.56 13.81
C LEU A 189 23.06 6.10 15.27
N SER A 190 21.88 6.01 15.89
CA SER A 190 21.77 5.37 17.19
C SER A 190 22.19 3.90 17.11
N PRO A 191 22.74 3.32 18.20
CA PRO A 191 23.27 1.96 18.18
C PRO A 191 22.26 0.92 17.65
N ASN A 192 22.72 0.11 16.69
CA ASN A 192 21.99 -0.99 16.07
C ASN A 192 20.81 -0.59 15.15
N ILE A 193 20.51 0.70 14.97
CA ILE A 193 19.44 1.15 14.04
C ILE A 193 19.78 0.78 12.59
N GLU A 194 21.05 0.68 12.23
CA GLU A 194 21.47 0.27 10.89
C GLU A 194 20.94 -1.13 10.48
N ASN A 195 20.62 -1.98 11.47
CA ASN A 195 20.08 -3.32 11.26
C ASN A 195 18.56 -3.32 11.02
N SER A 196 17.85 -2.26 11.42
CA SER A 196 16.40 -2.13 11.20
C SER A 196 16.05 -1.35 9.92
N ILE A 197 17.00 -0.56 9.40
CA ILE A 197 16.84 0.14 8.12
C ILE A 197 16.76 -0.88 6.99
N VAL A 198 15.81 -0.71 6.08
CA VAL A 198 15.70 -1.47 4.83
C VAL A 198 15.63 -0.49 3.67
N PHE A 199 16.53 -0.62 2.70
CA PHE A 199 16.70 0.36 1.63
C PHE A 199 15.83 0.09 0.40
N TRP A 200 15.55 -1.18 0.06
CA TRP A 200 14.62 -1.57 -1.00
C TRP A 200 14.21 -3.05 -0.82
N GLU A 201 13.46 -3.61 -1.77
CA GLU A 201 12.90 -4.96 -1.72
C GLU A 201 13.95 -6.07 -1.62
N ASP A 202 14.96 -6.04 -2.50
CA ASP A 202 16.06 -7.03 -2.54
C ASP A 202 17.23 -6.66 -1.63
N ASP A 203 16.99 -5.88 -0.58
CA ASP A 203 18.04 -5.46 0.35
C ASP A 203 18.50 -6.65 1.22
N ASP A 204 19.70 -7.14 0.94
CA ASP A 204 20.33 -8.24 1.66
C ASP A 204 20.94 -7.75 2.98
N ILE A 205 20.21 -7.95 4.08
CA ILE A 205 20.62 -7.58 5.43
C ILE A 205 21.87 -8.33 5.93
N SER A 206 22.32 -9.39 5.25
CA SER A 206 23.57 -10.09 5.59
C SER A 206 24.82 -9.31 5.15
N LEU A 207 24.67 -8.37 4.23
CA LEU A 207 25.74 -7.49 3.76
C LEU A 207 25.94 -6.31 4.72
N ASP A 208 27.14 -5.73 4.70
CA ASP A 208 27.41 -4.53 5.49
C ASP A 208 26.59 -3.32 4.99
N PHE A 209 26.29 -2.40 5.90
CA PHE A 209 25.42 -1.24 5.66
C PHE A 209 25.85 -0.37 4.47
N GLU A 210 27.15 -0.18 4.25
CA GLU A 210 27.65 0.65 3.14
C GLU A 210 27.49 -0.06 1.80
N THR A 211 27.72 -1.37 1.76
CA THR A 211 27.48 -2.20 0.58
C THR A 211 25.99 -2.24 0.23
N ARG A 212 25.11 -2.41 1.21
CA ARG A 212 23.65 -2.33 1.05
C ARG A 212 23.25 -1.00 0.42
N PHE A 213 23.68 0.12 1.00
CA PHE A 213 23.41 1.44 0.43
C PHE A 213 23.98 1.65 -0.98
N ARG A 214 25.15 1.09 -1.30
CA ARG A 214 25.71 1.16 -2.65
C ARG A 214 24.87 0.38 -3.66
N ASN A 215 24.35 -0.77 -3.26
CA ASN A 215 23.47 -1.58 -4.10
C ASN A 215 22.15 -0.84 -4.36
N TYR A 216 21.56 -0.19 -3.35
CA TYR A 216 20.40 0.70 -3.50
C TYR A 216 20.63 1.74 -4.59
N LYS A 217 21.73 2.49 -4.49
CA LYS A 217 22.07 3.54 -5.47
C LYS A 217 22.21 3.03 -6.91
N ARG A 218 22.51 1.74 -7.09
CA ARG A 218 22.64 1.12 -8.41
C ARG A 218 21.31 0.58 -8.93
N SER A 219 20.40 0.19 -8.04
CA SER A 219 19.10 -0.40 -8.39
C SER A 219 17.98 0.63 -8.57
N THR A 220 18.12 1.84 -8.01
CA THR A 220 17.06 2.86 -8.04
C THR A 220 17.34 4.05 -8.97
N PHE A 221 16.27 4.64 -9.52
CA PHE A 221 16.31 5.89 -10.25
C PHE A 221 15.76 7.00 -9.36
N LEU A 222 16.64 7.90 -8.92
CA LEU A 222 16.29 8.96 -7.98
C LEU A 222 16.07 10.30 -8.69
N PRO A 223 15.16 11.16 -8.16
CA PRO A 223 14.97 12.53 -8.62
C PRO A 223 16.10 13.46 -8.10
N LEU A 224 17.35 12.98 -8.13
CA LEU A 224 18.52 13.67 -7.58
C LEU A 224 19.57 13.90 -8.67
N SER A 225 20.36 14.95 -8.47
CA SER A 225 21.54 15.22 -9.29
C SER A 225 22.57 14.10 -9.15
N THR A 226 23.35 13.83 -10.21
CA THR A 226 24.52 12.94 -10.14
C THR A 226 25.61 13.43 -9.19
N LYS A 227 25.52 14.68 -8.73
CA LYS A 227 26.41 15.28 -7.71
C LYS A 227 25.85 15.20 -6.29
N ALA A 228 24.67 14.59 -6.09
CA ALA A 228 24.06 14.46 -4.78
C ALA A 228 24.99 13.69 -3.84
N THR A 229 25.06 14.14 -2.59
CA THR A 229 25.85 13.47 -1.55
C THR A 229 25.15 12.18 -1.10
N ASP A 230 25.88 11.28 -0.45
CA ASP A 230 25.27 10.07 0.11
C ASP A 230 24.21 10.45 1.16
N ALA A 231 24.40 11.55 1.89
CA ALA A 231 23.42 12.06 2.84
C ALA A 231 22.12 12.51 2.16
N GLU A 232 22.19 13.17 1.00
CA GLU A 232 20.99 13.55 0.25
C GLU A 232 20.23 12.34 -0.26
N VAL A 233 20.96 11.34 -0.78
CA VAL A 233 20.37 10.08 -1.26
C VAL A 233 19.75 9.28 -0.13
N PHE A 234 20.45 9.17 1.01
CA PHE A 234 19.99 8.47 2.20
C PHE A 234 18.73 9.12 2.78
N TRP A 235 18.72 10.45 2.88
CA TRP A 235 17.54 11.20 3.31
C TRP A 235 16.37 10.94 2.38
N VAL A 236 16.51 11.14 1.06
CA VAL A 236 15.41 10.91 0.11
C VAL A 236 14.84 9.49 0.24
N CYS A 237 15.70 8.48 0.37
CA CYS A 237 15.28 7.09 0.55
C CYS A 237 14.39 6.92 1.80
N LEU A 238 14.93 7.21 2.98
CA LEU A 238 14.24 6.92 4.24
C LEU A 238 13.07 7.87 4.50
N TYR A 239 13.25 9.15 4.19
CA TYR A 239 12.18 10.15 4.28
C TYR A 239 10.97 9.73 3.45
N SER A 240 11.17 9.25 2.21
CA SER A 240 10.06 8.80 1.37
C SER A 240 9.33 7.59 1.94
N TYR A 241 10.04 6.64 2.55
CA TYR A 241 9.40 5.50 3.22
C TYR A 241 8.64 5.90 4.48
N PHE A 242 9.19 6.79 5.32
CA PHE A 242 8.46 7.33 6.46
C PHE A 242 7.22 8.12 6.05
N ALA A 243 7.35 9.00 5.05
CA ALA A 243 6.23 9.78 4.53
C ALA A 243 5.12 8.87 4.00
N GLN A 244 5.47 7.83 3.24
CA GLN A 244 4.49 6.85 2.75
C GLN A 244 3.82 6.09 3.89
N ALA A 245 4.59 5.63 4.88
CA ALA A 245 4.06 4.90 6.03
C ALA A 245 3.07 5.76 6.83
N ILE A 246 3.46 7.01 7.14
CA ILE A 246 2.63 7.96 7.89
C ILE A 246 1.35 8.31 7.13
N ASP A 247 1.46 8.59 5.83
CA ASP A 247 0.31 8.87 4.97
C ASP A 247 -0.69 7.71 4.97
N ILE A 248 -0.21 6.47 4.83
CA ILE A 248 -1.06 5.26 4.91
C ILE A 248 -1.74 5.15 6.28
N ILE A 249 -0.99 5.32 7.38
CA ILE A 249 -1.54 5.21 8.74
C ILE A 249 -2.63 6.26 8.96
N LEU A 250 -2.37 7.52 8.58
CA LEU A 250 -3.33 8.62 8.75
C LEU A 250 -4.58 8.41 7.89
N MET A 251 -4.41 8.01 6.62
CA MET A 251 -5.52 7.74 5.70
C MET A 251 -6.40 6.59 6.19
N CYS A 252 -5.79 5.49 6.61
CA CYS A 252 -6.53 4.35 7.14
C CYS A 252 -7.22 4.67 8.46
N THR A 253 -6.64 5.55 9.28
CA THR A 253 -7.28 6.03 10.51
C THR A 253 -8.46 6.96 10.22
N GLU A 254 -8.31 7.90 9.27
CA GLU A 254 -9.35 8.86 8.87
C GLU A 254 -10.61 8.13 8.35
N TYR A 255 -10.41 7.16 7.46
CA TYR A 255 -11.50 6.44 6.78
C TYR A 255 -11.80 5.06 7.37
N LYS A 256 -11.13 4.71 8.47
CA LYS A 256 -11.29 3.45 9.21
C LYS A 256 -11.11 2.21 8.32
N PHE A 257 -10.09 2.27 7.47
CA PHE A 257 -9.65 1.15 6.65
C PHE A 257 -8.64 0.28 7.38
N ILE A 258 -8.48 -0.94 6.87
CA ILE A 258 -7.35 -1.79 7.20
C ILE A 258 -6.38 -1.75 6.01
N PRO A 259 -5.12 -1.30 6.20
CA PRO A 259 -4.16 -1.31 5.12
C PRO A 259 -3.77 -2.75 4.77
N TYR A 260 -3.84 -3.06 3.48
CA TYR A 260 -3.31 -4.27 2.88
C TYR A 260 -2.03 -3.91 2.12
N ILE A 261 -0.88 -4.31 2.65
CA ILE A 261 0.44 -3.92 2.13
C ILE A 261 1.25 -5.17 1.83
N ARG A 262 1.43 -5.43 0.53
CA ARG A 262 2.35 -6.47 0.06
C ARG A 262 3.81 -6.03 0.05
N PHE A 263 4.07 -4.74 -0.17
CA PHE A 263 5.42 -4.25 -0.34
C PHE A 263 6.16 -4.26 1.00
N GLU A 264 7.09 -5.20 1.15
CA GLU A 264 7.79 -5.48 2.42
C GLU A 264 8.46 -4.26 3.04
N VAL A 265 9.03 -3.38 2.22
CA VAL A 265 9.68 -2.17 2.72
C VAL A 265 8.66 -1.26 3.40
N ALA A 266 7.56 -0.92 2.70
CA ALA A 266 6.50 -0.09 3.28
C ALA A 266 5.90 -0.71 4.55
N PHE A 267 5.69 -2.02 4.54
CA PHE A 267 5.20 -2.76 5.70
C PHE A 267 6.14 -2.63 6.91
N LYS A 268 7.46 -2.81 6.72
CA LYS A 268 8.45 -2.68 7.79
C LYS A 268 8.51 -1.27 8.39
N TYR A 269 8.41 -0.22 7.58
CA TYR A 269 8.37 1.15 8.11
C TYR A 269 7.08 1.44 8.89
N ILE A 270 5.94 0.89 8.48
CA ILE A 270 4.69 0.99 9.25
C ILE A 270 4.82 0.25 10.59
N LEU A 271 5.36 -0.98 10.59
CA LEU A 271 5.62 -1.70 11.82
C LEU A 271 6.60 -0.95 12.74
N GLY A 272 7.66 -0.38 12.19
CA GLY A 272 8.62 0.43 12.93
C GLY A 272 8.00 1.67 13.59
N LEU A 273 7.02 2.30 12.93
CA LEU A 273 6.27 3.41 13.51
C LEU A 273 5.23 2.98 14.55
N SER A 274 4.75 1.73 14.48
CA SER A 274 3.65 1.23 15.32
C SER A 274 3.95 1.23 16.81
N SER A 275 5.24 1.19 17.21
CA SER A 275 5.65 1.32 18.61
C SER A 275 5.25 2.67 19.23
N ASN A 276 5.01 3.70 18.41
CA ASN A 276 4.65 5.03 18.86
C ASN A 276 3.14 5.21 19.09
N PHE A 277 2.32 4.19 18.84
CA PHE A 277 0.85 4.32 18.91
C PHE A 277 0.28 4.26 20.34
N GLY A 278 1.16 4.17 21.35
CA GLY A 278 0.78 4.17 22.76
C GLY A 278 -0.20 3.04 23.09
N ASP A 279 -1.30 3.37 23.77
CA ASP A 279 -2.35 2.43 24.17
C ASP A 279 -3.61 2.47 23.30
N SER A 280 -3.53 3.07 22.10
CA SER A 280 -4.66 3.06 21.17
C SER A 280 -4.99 1.65 20.72
N LYS A 281 -6.05 1.07 21.29
CA LYS A 281 -6.56 -0.26 20.93
C LYS A 281 -6.95 -0.33 19.45
N GLU A 282 -7.55 0.74 18.94
CA GLU A 282 -8.00 0.86 17.55
C GLU A 282 -6.81 0.78 16.57
N LEU A 283 -5.75 1.55 16.81
CA LEU A 283 -4.54 1.50 15.97
C LEU A 283 -3.83 0.14 16.09
N LYS A 284 -3.75 -0.42 17.30
CA LYS A 284 -3.17 -1.76 17.50
C LYS A 284 -3.92 -2.84 16.73
N ASP A 285 -5.26 -2.79 16.72
CA ASP A 285 -6.09 -3.72 15.95
C ASP A 285 -5.90 -3.54 14.44
N MET A 286 -5.91 -2.30 13.95
CA MET A 286 -5.65 -1.99 12.54
C MET A 286 -4.30 -2.55 12.06
N ILE A 287 -3.22 -2.32 12.83
CA ILE A 287 -1.88 -2.86 12.48
C ILE A 287 -1.82 -4.37 12.62
N PHE A 288 -2.48 -4.95 13.62
CA PHE A 288 -2.55 -6.40 13.74
C PHE A 288 -3.21 -7.02 12.51
N LYS A 289 -4.35 -6.49 12.06
CA LYS A 289 -5.01 -6.95 10.84
C LYS A 289 -4.16 -6.74 9.58
N CYS A 290 -3.49 -5.60 9.46
CA CYS A 290 -2.50 -5.34 8.41
C CYS A 290 -1.37 -6.38 8.40
N THR A 291 -0.88 -6.75 9.59
CA THR A 291 0.16 -7.78 9.76
C THR A 291 -0.32 -9.15 9.29
N ILE A 292 -1.54 -9.54 9.66
CA ILE A 292 -2.15 -10.79 9.19
C ILE A 292 -2.35 -10.77 7.67
N ALA A 293 -2.77 -9.64 7.10
CA ALA A 293 -2.91 -9.47 5.66
C ALA A 293 -1.58 -9.61 4.91
N ASN A 294 -0.51 -9.00 5.43
CA ASN A 294 0.85 -9.14 4.87
C ASN A 294 1.35 -10.60 4.95
N ILE A 295 1.16 -11.29 6.08
CA ILE A 295 1.54 -12.70 6.23
C ILE A 295 0.73 -13.58 5.26
N LEU A 296 -0.57 -13.34 5.17
CA LEU A 296 -1.43 -14.04 4.22
C LEU A 296 -0.90 -13.87 2.80
N HIS A 297 -0.63 -12.64 2.38
CA HIS A 297 -0.11 -12.33 1.04
C HIS A 297 1.13 -13.16 0.69
N HIS A 298 2.14 -13.16 1.56
CA HIS A 298 3.42 -13.82 1.31
C HIS A 298 3.40 -15.34 1.49
N THR A 299 2.37 -15.89 2.13
CA THR A 299 2.24 -17.33 2.34
C THR A 299 1.15 -17.98 1.51
N PHE A 300 0.40 -17.17 0.75
CA PHE A 300 -0.64 -17.62 -0.15
C PHE A 300 -0.03 -18.31 -1.37
N ASN A 301 -0.45 -19.55 -1.63
CA ASN A 301 -0.02 -20.28 -2.81
C ASN A 301 -0.97 -19.98 -3.98
N LYS A 302 -0.57 -19.03 -4.82
CA LYS A 302 -1.35 -18.58 -5.99
C LYS A 302 -1.65 -19.71 -6.98
N GLU A 303 -0.75 -20.69 -7.11
CA GLU A 303 -0.92 -21.81 -8.05
C GLU A 303 -2.12 -22.69 -7.69
N ASP A 304 -2.51 -22.77 -6.42
CA ASP A 304 -3.67 -23.56 -5.98
C ASP A 304 -4.99 -23.00 -6.55
N PHE A 305 -5.01 -21.72 -6.90
CA PHE A 305 -6.21 -20.99 -7.35
C PHE A 305 -6.13 -20.51 -8.80
N ARG A 306 -5.02 -20.78 -9.50
CA ARG A 306 -4.75 -20.29 -10.87
C ARG A 306 -5.85 -20.61 -11.88
N ASN A 307 -6.50 -21.76 -11.74
CA ASN A 307 -7.57 -22.23 -12.63
C ASN A 307 -8.98 -21.99 -12.05
N MET A 308 -9.08 -21.38 -10.88
CA MET A 308 -10.35 -21.02 -10.27
C MET A 308 -10.85 -19.72 -10.89
N ASP A 309 -12.16 -19.59 -11.06
CA ASP A 309 -12.75 -18.30 -11.40
C ASP A 309 -12.68 -17.37 -10.18
N PHE A 310 -12.25 -16.13 -10.39
CA PHE A 310 -12.04 -15.18 -9.29
C PHE A 310 -13.33 -14.86 -8.53
N ARG A 311 -14.46 -14.71 -9.23
CA ARG A 311 -15.75 -14.41 -8.57
C ARG A 311 -16.24 -15.59 -7.76
N LYS A 312 -16.05 -16.80 -8.27
CA LYS A 312 -16.31 -18.03 -7.52
C LYS A 312 -15.42 -18.11 -6.28
N TYR A 313 -14.11 -17.85 -6.42
CA TYR A 313 -13.19 -17.81 -5.27
C TYR A 313 -13.68 -16.85 -4.19
N TYR A 314 -14.01 -15.61 -4.59
CA TYR A 314 -14.53 -14.60 -3.68
C TYR A 314 -15.81 -15.06 -2.97
N GLN A 315 -16.77 -15.63 -3.70
CA GLN A 315 -18.01 -16.15 -3.11
C GLN A 315 -17.76 -17.25 -2.07
N GLU A 316 -16.87 -18.20 -2.34
CA GLU A 316 -16.53 -19.27 -1.37
C GLU A 316 -15.90 -18.69 -0.09
N ILE A 317 -14.95 -17.74 -0.22
CA ILE A 317 -14.34 -17.05 0.93
C ILE A 317 -15.40 -16.34 1.77
N GLN A 318 -16.31 -15.60 1.13
CA GLN A 318 -17.34 -14.82 1.82
C GLN A 318 -18.37 -15.74 2.49
N ASN A 319 -18.81 -16.81 1.80
CA ASN A 319 -19.72 -17.81 2.34
C ASN A 319 -19.11 -18.56 3.54
N TYR A 320 -17.81 -18.87 3.47
CA TYR A 320 -17.08 -19.47 4.58
C TYR A 320 -16.90 -18.52 5.77
N ASN A 321 -17.02 -17.20 5.55
CA ASN A 321 -16.74 -16.16 6.53
C ASN A 321 -15.29 -16.24 7.03
N PHE A 322 -14.36 -16.26 6.08
CA PHE A 322 -12.94 -16.54 6.31
C PHE A 322 -12.29 -15.65 7.38
N GLU A 323 -12.42 -14.32 7.28
CA GLU A 323 -11.81 -13.37 8.22
C GLU A 323 -12.24 -13.65 9.67
N ASN A 324 -13.55 -13.74 9.92
CA ASN A 324 -14.04 -13.92 11.28
C ASN A 324 -13.56 -15.26 11.88
N ARG A 325 -13.50 -16.33 11.10
CA ARG A 325 -12.97 -17.63 11.56
C ARG A 325 -11.47 -17.59 11.79
N LEU A 326 -10.73 -16.91 10.92
CA LEU A 326 -9.27 -16.73 11.08
C LEU A 326 -8.97 -15.98 12.38
N PHE A 327 -9.59 -14.82 12.59
CA PHE A 327 -9.33 -14.01 13.79
C PHE A 327 -9.85 -14.66 15.07
N SER A 328 -10.90 -15.48 15.00
CA SER A 328 -11.37 -16.27 16.16
C SER A 328 -10.30 -17.28 16.61
N ASP A 329 -9.72 -18.04 15.68
CA ASP A 329 -8.64 -19.01 16.00
C ASP A 329 -7.37 -18.30 16.50
N LEU A 330 -7.01 -17.15 15.91
CA LEU A 330 -5.88 -16.35 16.38
C LEU A 330 -6.08 -15.89 17.84
N GLN A 331 -7.31 -15.49 18.18
CA GLN A 331 -7.67 -15.09 19.54
C GLN A 331 -7.62 -16.26 20.51
N GLU A 332 -8.12 -17.44 20.14
CA GLU A 332 -8.07 -18.67 20.96
C GLU A 332 -6.61 -19.07 21.28
N GLU A 333 -5.70 -18.87 20.33
CA GLU A 333 -4.26 -19.13 20.50
C GLU A 333 -3.50 -17.98 21.19
N ASN A 334 -4.20 -16.93 21.65
CA ASN A 334 -3.64 -15.72 22.27
C ASN A 334 -2.58 -15.01 21.39
N ILE A 335 -2.76 -15.06 20.06
CA ILE A 335 -1.87 -14.40 19.11
C ILE A 335 -2.29 -12.93 18.96
N SER A 336 -1.33 -12.03 19.09
CA SER A 336 -1.54 -10.59 18.92
C SER A 336 -0.24 -9.91 18.46
N ILE A 337 -0.29 -8.61 18.19
CA ILE A 337 0.91 -7.83 17.89
C ILE A 337 1.95 -7.87 19.02
N SER A 338 1.50 -7.98 20.28
CA SER A 338 2.38 -8.05 21.46
C SER A 338 2.83 -9.48 21.81
N ASN A 339 2.18 -10.48 21.22
CA ASN A 339 2.54 -11.89 21.37
C ASN A 339 2.51 -12.58 20.00
N PRO A 340 3.44 -12.23 19.09
CA PRO A 340 3.43 -12.73 17.73
C PRO A 340 3.92 -14.17 17.67
N SER A 341 3.34 -14.97 16.76
CA SER A 341 3.82 -16.31 16.44
C SER A 341 3.63 -16.61 14.96
N LEU A 342 4.66 -16.34 14.17
CA LEU A 342 4.59 -16.44 12.70
C LEU A 342 4.20 -17.86 12.25
N ASP A 343 4.88 -18.90 12.73
CA ASP A 343 4.62 -20.28 12.34
C ASP A 343 3.17 -20.71 12.63
N LYS A 344 2.62 -20.27 13.77
CA LYS A 344 1.22 -20.55 14.12
C LYS A 344 0.26 -19.78 13.23
N VAL A 345 0.50 -18.49 12.98
CA VAL A 345 -0.34 -17.68 12.08
C VAL A 345 -0.40 -18.32 10.70
N VAL A 346 0.74 -18.70 10.13
CA VAL A 346 0.82 -19.36 8.81
C VAL A 346 0.06 -20.68 8.81
N LEU A 347 0.20 -21.48 9.87
CA LEU A 347 -0.53 -22.75 9.98
C LEU A 347 -2.05 -22.53 10.05
N ILE A 348 -2.51 -21.54 10.81
CA ILE A 348 -3.94 -21.22 10.94
C ILE A 348 -4.49 -20.72 9.60
N ILE A 349 -3.78 -19.80 8.93
CA ILE A 349 -4.15 -19.30 7.59
C ILE A 349 -4.35 -20.46 6.61
N LYS A 350 -3.36 -21.36 6.51
CA LYS A 350 -3.43 -22.52 5.61
C LYS A 350 -4.62 -23.43 5.92
N LYS A 351 -4.81 -23.78 7.19
CA LYS A 351 -5.95 -24.62 7.63
C LYS A 351 -7.29 -23.98 7.28
N LYS A 352 -7.43 -22.65 7.45
CA LYS A 352 -8.68 -21.96 7.11
C LYS A 352 -8.92 -21.87 5.61
N LEU A 353 -7.86 -21.68 4.82
CA LEU A 353 -7.99 -21.68 3.37
C LEU A 353 -8.40 -23.07 2.88
N GLU A 354 -7.73 -24.13 3.33
CA GLU A 354 -8.11 -25.52 3.01
C GLU A 354 -9.57 -25.82 3.39
N ALA A 355 -10.00 -25.40 4.57
CA ALA A 355 -11.37 -25.60 5.04
C ALA A 355 -12.41 -24.80 4.23
N ALA A 356 -12.06 -23.62 3.71
CA ALA A 356 -12.95 -22.81 2.89
C ALA A 356 -13.25 -23.46 1.53
N PHE A 357 -12.33 -24.28 1.01
CA PHE A 357 -12.44 -24.92 -0.30
C PHE A 357 -12.60 -26.45 -0.23
N ALA A 358 -12.72 -27.02 0.97
CA ALA A 358 -13.02 -28.43 1.15
C ALA A 358 -14.43 -28.73 0.62
N LYS A 359 -14.55 -29.67 -0.34
CA LYS A 359 -15.85 -30.14 -0.78
C LYS A 359 -16.60 -30.76 0.42
N PRO A 360 -17.89 -30.50 0.61
CA PRO A 360 -18.68 -31.23 1.59
C PRO A 360 -18.57 -32.72 1.25
N THR A 361 -18.06 -33.52 2.19
CA THR A 361 -18.16 -34.97 2.10
C THR A 361 -19.63 -35.31 1.96
N GLU A 362 -20.01 -35.87 0.80
CA GLU A 362 -21.29 -36.53 0.61
C GLU A 362 -21.42 -37.57 1.72
N ILE A 363 -22.24 -37.25 2.72
CA ILE A 363 -22.72 -38.22 3.69
C ILE A 363 -23.64 -39.12 2.86
N ASN A 364 -23.10 -40.24 2.38
CA ASN A 364 -23.93 -41.32 1.89
C ASN A 364 -24.72 -41.86 3.09
N ASP A 365 -26.04 -41.70 2.99
CA ASP A 365 -27.06 -42.15 3.94
C ASP A 365 -26.86 -43.59 4.47
#